data_AF-A0AAU3XV54-F1
#
_entry.id   AF-A0AAU3XV54-F1
#
_cell.length_a   1.000
_cell.length_b   1.000
_cell.length_c   1.000
_cell.angle_alpha   90.00
_cell.angle_beta   90.00
_cell.angle_gamma   90.00
#
_symmetry.space_group_name_H-M   'P 1'
#
loop_
_entity.id
_entity.type
_entity.pdbx_description
1 polymer ?
#
loop_
_entity_poly.entity_id
_entity_poly.type
_entity_poly.pdbx_seq_one_letter_code
_entity_poly.pdbx_strand_id
1 'polypeptide(L)'
;MNLASLDLNLVVALRALLEERNVTRAGRRVGLSQPAMSAALARLRRHFDDDLLSRVGGHYELTALGQVLLTRTSTACDLLERLFTSQADFDPAVESREFTLVASDYAVAVFGAELARVIHQEAPGIRLRFTQTPPGLVEGLGTLLSTTDGLLIPHGIISDFPATELYQDQWVFLVAEDNPEVGESLTRDDLTRLPWVTYQRTYDAPAVRQLGMLGIEPRVEVSADSFTVLPFLVAGTRRIALVQQLLAERLRDVAPVRVMKAPYETVPLQEALWWHPVHTHDAAHIWLRETAARVGAAVGASEGEPDARTGPGAAAVSDGAEDPEGAEDPEGAMDAEGAMDSAAPAASVPAAPAASASAEPPASDAR
;
A
#
# COMPACT_ATOMS: atom_id res chain seq x y z
N MET A 1 5.24 13.21 33.91
CA MET A 1 3.78 13.48 33.82
C MET A 1 3.06 12.15 33.96
N ASN A 2 2.03 12.06 34.81
CA ASN A 2 1.35 10.79 35.13
C ASN A 2 0.04 10.70 34.31
N LEU A 3 -0.12 9.65 33.51
CA LEU A 3 -1.36 9.41 32.74
C LEU A 3 -2.61 9.40 33.64
N ALA A 4 -2.48 8.93 34.88
CA ALA A 4 -3.60 8.88 35.84
C ALA A 4 -4.12 10.27 36.26
N SER A 5 -3.35 11.34 36.01
CA SER A 5 -3.75 12.72 36.29
C SER A 5 -4.30 13.46 35.07
N LEU A 6 -4.25 12.83 33.89
CA LEU A 6 -4.74 13.42 32.64
C LEU A 6 -6.23 13.06 32.48
N ASP A 7 -7.06 14.08 32.33
CA ASP A 7 -8.47 13.91 31.98
C ASP A 7 -8.56 13.51 30.50
N LEU A 8 -8.79 12.21 30.22
CA LEU A 8 -8.84 11.67 28.86
C LEU A 8 -9.92 12.35 28.00
N ASN A 9 -10.96 12.93 28.60
CA ASN A 9 -11.96 13.71 27.86
C ASN A 9 -11.36 14.97 27.23
N LEU A 10 -10.26 15.51 27.78
CA LEU A 10 -9.55 16.63 27.17
C LEU A 10 -8.88 16.25 25.86
N VAL A 11 -8.48 14.99 25.67
CA VAL A 11 -7.89 14.52 24.40
C VAL A 11 -8.95 14.54 23.29
N VAL A 12 -10.14 14.04 23.58
CA VAL A 12 -11.29 14.07 22.65
C VAL A 12 -11.70 15.51 22.33
N ALA A 13 -11.78 16.38 23.35
CA ALA A 13 -12.08 17.80 23.17
C ALA A 13 -11.00 18.53 22.33
N LEU A 14 -9.72 18.22 22.58
CA LEU A 14 -8.60 18.79 21.84
C LEU A 14 -8.68 18.43 20.35
N ARG A 15 -8.90 17.15 20.00
CA ARG A 15 -9.07 16.72 18.60
C ARG A 15 -10.18 17.52 17.91
N ALA A 16 -11.35 17.57 18.52
CA ALA A 16 -12.50 18.27 17.96
C ALA A 16 -12.25 19.78 17.79
N LEU A 17 -11.59 20.44 18.75
CA LEU A 17 -11.26 21.86 18.67
C LEU A 17 -10.30 22.17 17.52
N LEU A 18 -9.25 21.36 17.35
CA LEU A 18 -8.22 21.59 16.33
C LEU A 18 -8.74 21.30 14.91
N GLU A 19 -9.58 20.27 14.76
CA GLU A 19 -10.20 19.92 13.46
C GLU A 19 -11.28 20.93 13.05
N GLU A 20 -12.20 21.28 13.97
CA GLU A 20 -13.32 22.17 13.64
C GLU A 20 -12.93 23.64 13.56
N ARG A 21 -11.87 24.05 14.27
CA ARG A 21 -11.48 25.47 14.44
C ARG A 21 -12.66 26.35 14.85
N ASN A 22 -13.57 25.78 15.62
CA ASN A 22 -14.79 26.44 16.08
C ASN A 22 -15.30 25.76 17.35
N VAL A 23 -15.31 26.50 18.46
CA VAL A 23 -15.67 25.98 19.78
C VAL A 23 -17.09 25.43 19.81
N THR A 24 -18.05 26.09 19.15
CA THR A 24 -19.45 25.66 19.13
C THR A 24 -19.64 24.37 18.33
N ARG A 25 -19.03 24.26 17.14
CA ARG A 25 -19.09 23.03 16.33
C ARG A 25 -18.36 21.87 16.99
N ALA A 26 -17.16 22.13 17.54
CA ALA A 26 -16.40 21.14 18.29
C ALA A 26 -17.22 20.58 19.45
N GLY A 27 -17.87 21.44 20.24
CA GLY A 27 -18.75 21.03 21.33
C GLY A 27 -19.87 20.11 20.85
N ARG A 28 -20.62 20.52 19.83
CA ARG A 28 -21.71 19.71 19.26
C ARG A 28 -21.25 18.34 18.78
N ARG A 29 -20.09 18.25 18.14
CA ARG A 29 -19.54 17.01 17.59
C ARG A 29 -19.26 15.95 18.67
N VAL A 30 -18.78 16.37 19.84
CA VAL A 30 -18.42 15.46 20.94
C VAL A 30 -19.44 15.46 22.08
N GLY A 31 -20.65 15.99 21.84
CA GLY A 31 -21.75 15.98 22.82
C GLY A 31 -21.58 16.95 24.01
N LEU A 32 -20.72 17.97 23.88
CA LEU A 32 -20.49 18.99 24.92
C LEU A 32 -21.23 20.29 24.62
N SER A 33 -21.69 20.96 25.68
CA SER A 33 -22.21 22.33 25.56
C SER A 33 -21.08 23.32 25.21
N GLN A 34 -21.41 24.43 24.58
CA GLN A 34 -20.40 25.45 24.24
C GLN A 34 -19.65 25.98 25.47
N PRO A 35 -20.28 26.27 26.63
CA PRO A 35 -19.56 26.65 27.85
C PRO A 35 -18.59 25.55 28.34
N ALA A 36 -18.99 24.27 28.28
CA ALA A 36 -18.13 23.16 28.67
C ALA A 36 -16.92 23.03 27.73
N MET A 37 -17.14 23.19 26.41
CA MET A 37 -16.06 23.17 25.43
C MET A 37 -15.12 24.37 25.57
N SER A 38 -15.64 25.57 25.86
CA SER A 38 -14.83 26.74 26.19
C SER A 38 -13.96 26.52 27.44
N ALA A 39 -14.52 25.87 28.48
CA ALA A 39 -13.77 25.52 29.69
C ALA A 39 -12.67 24.47 29.41
N ALA A 40 -12.96 23.48 28.57
CA ALA A 40 -11.97 22.50 28.10
C ALA A 40 -10.82 23.18 27.35
N LEU A 41 -11.12 24.08 26.40
CA LEU A 41 -10.10 24.87 25.69
C LEU A 41 -9.25 25.70 26.67
N ALA A 42 -9.84 26.36 27.67
CA ALA A 42 -9.10 27.11 28.67
C ALA A 42 -8.18 26.24 29.55
N ARG A 43 -8.56 24.98 29.82
CA ARG A 43 -7.70 24.00 30.50
C ARG A 43 -6.54 23.58 29.60
N LEU A 44 -6.82 23.29 28.33
CA LEU A 44 -5.82 22.90 27.34
C LEU A 44 -4.78 24.01 27.11
N ARG A 45 -5.22 25.27 26.98
CA ARG A 45 -4.32 26.43 26.85
C ARG A 45 -3.36 26.56 28.04
N ARG A 46 -3.88 26.42 29.26
CA ARG A 46 -3.05 26.43 30.48
C ARG A 46 -2.09 25.24 30.55
N HIS A 47 -2.49 24.09 30.00
CA HIS A 47 -1.66 22.90 30.04
C HIS A 47 -0.47 22.99 29.08
N PHE A 48 -0.71 23.49 27.85
CA PHE A 48 0.31 23.63 26.82
C PHE A 48 1.05 24.97 26.84
N ASP A 49 0.56 25.92 27.65
CA ASP A 49 1.03 27.31 27.67
C ASP A 49 0.99 27.96 26.27
N ASP A 50 -0.08 27.68 25.52
CA ASP A 50 -0.28 28.12 24.13
C ASP A 50 -1.76 28.36 23.86
N ASP A 51 -2.09 29.32 22.99
CA ASP A 51 -3.48 29.65 22.66
C ASP A 51 -4.20 28.56 21.85
N LEU A 52 -3.46 27.69 21.18
CA LEU A 52 -3.86 26.58 20.28
C LEU A 52 -4.65 27.02 19.03
N LEU A 53 -5.57 27.96 19.22
CA LEU A 53 -6.42 28.61 18.26
C LEU A 53 -6.31 30.14 18.45
N SER A 54 -5.69 30.84 17.51
CA SER A 54 -5.58 32.29 17.48
C SER A 54 -6.69 32.89 16.62
N ARG A 55 -7.10 34.13 16.90
CA ARG A 55 -8.18 34.79 16.17
C ARG A 55 -7.61 35.71 15.08
N VAL A 56 -7.83 35.37 13.82
CA VAL A 56 -7.39 36.15 12.65
C VAL A 56 -8.60 36.47 11.78
N GLY A 57 -8.84 37.75 11.51
CA GLY A 57 -9.93 38.19 10.61
C GLY A 57 -11.36 37.80 11.03
N GLY A 58 -11.58 37.45 12.30
CA GLY A 58 -12.88 36.97 12.80
C GLY A 58 -13.04 35.45 12.79
N HIS A 59 -12.04 34.71 12.30
CA HIS A 59 -11.98 33.24 12.27
C HIS A 59 -10.93 32.75 13.27
N TYR A 60 -10.96 31.46 13.59
CA TYR A 60 -9.89 30.81 14.35
C TYR A 60 -8.93 30.09 13.42
N GLU A 61 -7.64 30.31 13.63
CA GLU A 61 -6.54 29.61 12.97
C GLU A 61 -5.72 28.87 14.01
N LEU A 62 -5.09 27.76 13.60
CA LEU A 62 -4.23 26.99 14.50
C LEU A 62 -2.92 27.75 14.75
N THR A 63 -2.44 27.73 15.99
CA THR A 63 -1.05 28.12 16.27
C THR A 63 -0.08 27.10 15.68
N ALA A 64 1.21 27.43 15.64
CA ALA A 64 2.24 26.47 15.23
C ALA A 64 2.18 25.18 16.08
N LEU A 65 1.97 25.33 17.40
CA LEU A 65 1.78 24.18 18.29
C LEU A 65 0.45 23.46 18.02
N GLY A 66 -0.64 24.19 17.80
CA GLY A 66 -1.94 23.62 17.44
C GLY A 66 -1.88 22.74 16.18
N GLN A 67 -1.10 23.14 15.18
CA GLN A 67 -0.90 22.35 13.96
C GLN A 67 -0.12 21.04 14.23
N VAL A 68 0.89 21.08 15.09
CA VAL A 68 1.64 19.87 15.51
C VAL A 68 0.77 18.95 16.38
N LEU A 69 0.00 19.53 17.29
CA LEU A 69 -0.87 18.78 18.19
C LEU A 69 -2.04 18.13 17.44
N LEU A 70 -2.51 18.70 16.33
CA LEU A 70 -3.61 18.10 15.55
C LEU A 70 -3.26 16.67 15.16
N THR A 71 -2.13 16.47 14.48
CA THR A 71 -1.69 15.14 14.05
C THR A 71 -1.50 14.20 15.23
N ARG A 72 -0.82 14.65 16.29
CA ARG A 72 -0.54 13.82 17.48
C ARG A 72 -1.80 13.43 18.24
N THR A 73 -2.76 14.34 18.36
CA THR A 73 -4.02 14.09 19.07
C THR A 73 -4.89 13.13 18.29
N SER A 74 -4.98 13.27 16.96
CA SER A 74 -5.69 12.31 16.10
C SER A 74 -5.12 10.90 16.29
N THR A 75 -3.79 10.73 16.18
CA THR A 75 -3.10 9.46 16.45
C THR A 75 -3.44 8.88 17.83
N ALA A 76 -3.40 9.70 18.89
CA ALA A 76 -3.70 9.24 20.24
C ALA A 76 -5.17 8.81 20.42
N CYS A 77 -6.12 9.55 19.83
CA CYS A 77 -7.53 9.16 19.84
C CYS A 77 -7.75 7.85 19.10
N ASP A 78 -7.16 7.67 17.92
CA ASP A 78 -7.33 6.45 17.13
C ASP A 78 -6.79 5.22 17.88
N LEU A 79 -5.66 5.38 18.60
CA LEU A 79 -5.12 4.33 19.48
C LEU A 79 -6.06 4.01 20.66
N LEU A 80 -6.61 5.03 21.33
CA LEU A 80 -7.56 4.82 22.44
C LEU A 80 -8.84 4.15 21.96
N GLU A 81 -9.42 4.60 20.85
CA GLU A 81 -10.61 4.00 20.24
C GLU A 81 -10.36 2.52 19.93
N ARG A 82 -9.20 2.17 19.36
CA ARG A 82 -8.79 0.78 19.13
C ARG A 82 -8.74 -0.04 20.41
N LEU A 83 -8.09 0.46 21.45
CA LEU A 83 -7.97 -0.24 22.74
C LEU A 83 -9.35 -0.59 23.35
N PHE A 84 -10.34 0.29 23.21
CA PHE A 84 -11.68 0.05 23.74
C PHE A 84 -12.61 -0.71 22.78
N THR A 85 -12.25 -0.83 21.51
CA THR A 85 -13.03 -1.54 20.48
C THR A 85 -12.50 -2.96 20.20
N SER A 86 -11.32 -3.33 20.72
CA SER A 86 -10.80 -4.70 20.62
C SER A 86 -11.75 -5.69 21.30
N GLN A 87 -12.53 -6.41 20.50
CA GLN A 87 -13.40 -7.51 20.92
C GLN A 87 -12.72 -8.85 20.67
N ALA A 88 -12.97 -9.83 21.55
CA ALA A 88 -12.45 -11.19 21.39
C ALA A 88 -13.19 -11.97 20.29
N ASP A 89 -14.44 -11.60 20.01
CA ASP A 89 -15.29 -12.22 19.00
C ASP A 89 -15.44 -11.26 17.80
N PHE A 90 -15.33 -11.79 16.59
CA PHE A 90 -15.53 -11.05 15.32
C PHE A 90 -16.48 -11.83 14.42
N ASP A 91 -17.53 -11.17 13.95
CA ASP A 91 -18.45 -11.69 12.94
C ASP A 91 -18.52 -10.73 11.75
N PRO A 92 -17.96 -11.10 10.58
CA PRO A 92 -17.94 -10.24 9.40
C PRO A 92 -19.34 -9.86 8.90
N ALA A 93 -20.38 -10.65 9.22
CA ALA A 93 -21.74 -10.41 8.72
C ALA A 93 -22.44 -9.21 9.39
N VAL A 94 -22.02 -8.83 10.60
CA VAL A 94 -22.65 -7.77 11.40
C VAL A 94 -21.71 -6.62 11.76
N GLU A 95 -20.43 -6.74 11.42
CA GLU A 95 -19.42 -5.72 11.68
C GLU A 95 -19.59 -4.47 10.80
N SER A 96 -19.23 -3.29 11.34
CA SER A 96 -19.29 -2.00 10.64
C SER A 96 -17.99 -1.17 10.73
N ARG A 97 -16.91 -1.83 11.18
CA ARG A 97 -15.56 -1.27 11.26
C ARG A 97 -15.09 -0.71 9.91
N GLU A 98 -14.35 0.39 9.99
CA GLU A 98 -13.58 0.93 8.85
C GLU A 98 -12.13 0.47 8.98
N PHE A 99 -11.59 -0.20 7.96
CA PHE A 99 -10.17 -0.50 7.85
C PHE A 99 -9.48 0.56 6.99
N THR A 100 -8.42 1.16 7.51
CA THR A 100 -7.60 2.13 6.79
C THR A 100 -6.31 1.49 6.29
N LEU A 101 -6.18 1.37 4.97
CA LEU A 101 -5.02 0.82 4.28
C LEU A 101 -4.23 1.92 3.58
N VAL A 102 -2.92 1.91 3.78
CA VAL A 102 -1.99 2.82 3.09
C VAL A 102 -1.45 2.09 1.86
N ALA A 103 -1.59 2.67 0.68
CA ALA A 103 -1.23 2.02 -0.58
C ALA A 103 -0.87 3.04 -1.68
N SER A 104 -0.12 2.58 -2.69
CA SER A 104 0.04 3.29 -3.96
C SER A 104 -1.24 3.19 -4.81
N ASP A 105 -1.43 4.11 -5.77
CA ASP A 105 -2.54 4.02 -6.71
C ASP A 105 -2.50 2.73 -7.55
N TYR A 106 -1.29 2.25 -7.87
CA TYR A 106 -1.02 0.94 -8.42
C TYR A 106 -1.62 -0.20 -7.57
N ALA A 107 -1.25 -0.30 -6.29
CA ALA A 107 -1.71 -1.37 -5.41
C ALA A 107 -3.23 -1.31 -5.20
N VAL A 108 -3.82 -0.11 -5.18
CA VAL A 108 -5.28 0.05 -5.14
C VAL A 108 -5.94 -0.43 -6.44
N ALA A 109 -5.39 -0.07 -7.60
CA ALA A 109 -5.96 -0.43 -8.91
C ALA A 109 -5.90 -1.94 -9.19
N VAL A 110 -4.85 -2.62 -8.74
CA VAL A 110 -4.64 -4.05 -8.96
C VAL A 110 -5.27 -4.89 -7.85
N PHE A 111 -4.88 -4.67 -6.59
CA PHE A 111 -5.29 -5.49 -5.47
C PHE A 111 -6.46 -4.89 -4.68
N GLY A 112 -6.44 -3.58 -4.41
CA GLY A 112 -7.48 -2.92 -3.62
C GLY A 112 -8.87 -3.06 -4.24
N ALA A 113 -8.98 -3.03 -5.57
CA ALA A 113 -10.22 -3.27 -6.30
C ALA A 113 -10.78 -4.69 -6.07
N GLU A 114 -9.92 -5.70 -6.06
CA GLU A 114 -10.32 -7.09 -5.82
C GLU A 114 -10.71 -7.31 -4.36
N LEU A 115 -9.92 -6.76 -3.43
CA LEU A 115 -10.20 -6.80 -2.00
C LEU A 115 -11.55 -6.16 -1.67
N ALA A 116 -11.83 -4.99 -2.24
CA ALA A 116 -13.11 -4.30 -2.05
C ALA A 116 -14.30 -5.14 -2.54
N ARG A 117 -14.15 -5.87 -3.65
CA ARG A 117 -15.21 -6.74 -4.18
C ARG A 117 -15.48 -7.93 -3.27
N VAL A 118 -14.43 -8.58 -2.77
CA VAL A 118 -14.56 -9.72 -1.86
C VAL A 118 -15.19 -9.28 -0.54
N ILE A 119 -14.71 -8.17 0.04
CA ILE A 119 -15.26 -7.62 1.29
C ILE A 119 -16.72 -7.21 1.10
N HIS A 120 -17.10 -6.64 -0.04
CA HIS A 120 -18.50 -6.31 -0.32
C HIS A 120 -19.43 -7.54 -0.26
N GLN A 121 -18.93 -8.72 -0.66
CA GLN A 121 -19.70 -9.96 -0.65
C GLN A 121 -19.73 -10.62 0.73
N GLU A 122 -18.60 -10.66 1.43
CA GLU A 122 -18.44 -11.41 2.67
C GLU A 122 -18.79 -10.60 3.94
N ALA A 123 -18.61 -9.29 3.89
CA ALA A 123 -18.77 -8.40 5.04
C ALA A 123 -19.32 -7.01 4.61
N PRO A 124 -20.58 -6.92 4.15
CA PRO A 124 -21.11 -5.72 3.50
C PRO A 124 -21.20 -4.48 4.40
N GLY A 125 -21.13 -4.65 5.74
CA GLY A 125 -21.09 -3.53 6.68
C GLY A 125 -19.69 -2.91 6.86
N ILE A 126 -18.63 -3.65 6.51
CA ILE A 126 -17.24 -3.19 6.64
C ILE A 126 -16.92 -2.13 5.60
N ARG A 127 -16.20 -1.11 6.03
CA ARG A 127 -15.74 -0.01 5.17
C ARG A 127 -14.25 -0.13 4.92
N LEU A 128 -13.82 0.20 3.70
CA LEU A 128 -12.41 0.31 3.33
C LEU A 128 -12.08 1.76 3.02
N ARG A 129 -11.03 2.25 3.65
CA ARG A 129 -10.42 3.54 3.36
C ARG A 129 -9.01 3.31 2.85
N PHE A 130 -8.75 3.68 1.60
CA PHE A 130 -7.39 3.74 1.07
C PHE A 130 -6.82 5.15 1.23
N THR A 131 -5.58 5.24 1.69
CA THR A 131 -4.83 6.50 1.80
C THR A 131 -3.50 6.36 1.09
N GLN A 132 -3.02 7.46 0.51
CA GLN A 132 -1.72 7.45 -0.14
C GLN A 132 -0.59 7.40 0.88
N THR A 133 0.48 6.70 0.53
CA THR A 133 1.70 6.63 1.33
C THR A 133 2.25 8.04 1.57
N PRO A 134 2.43 8.51 2.82
CA PRO A 134 2.92 9.86 3.09
C PRO A 134 4.39 10.03 2.62
N PRO A 135 4.84 11.27 2.37
CA PRO A 135 6.26 11.57 2.26
C PRO A 135 7.02 11.17 3.54
N GLY A 136 8.26 10.73 3.44
CA GLY A 136 9.07 10.37 4.62
C GLY A 136 8.59 9.12 5.36
N LEU A 137 7.97 8.16 4.66
CA LEU A 137 7.42 6.90 5.22
C LEU A 137 8.30 6.27 6.30
N VAL A 138 9.62 6.20 6.06
CA VAL A 138 10.59 5.52 6.94
C VAL A 138 10.69 6.19 8.32
N GLU A 139 10.68 7.51 8.39
CA GLU A 139 10.89 8.28 9.62
C GLU A 139 9.71 8.15 10.61
N GLY A 140 8.52 7.85 10.08
CA GLY A 140 7.26 7.74 10.85
C GLY A 140 6.62 6.36 10.80
N LEU A 141 7.31 5.33 10.31
CA LEU A 141 6.71 4.05 9.92
C LEU A 141 5.96 3.36 11.07
N GLY A 142 6.57 3.27 12.26
CA GLY A 142 5.95 2.63 13.42
C GLY A 142 4.65 3.33 13.84
N THR A 143 4.66 4.68 13.87
CA THR A 143 3.47 5.48 14.17
C THR A 143 2.40 5.25 13.11
N LEU A 144 2.75 5.32 11.82
CA LEU A 144 1.83 5.10 10.71
C LEU A 144 1.16 3.73 10.81
N LEU A 145 1.93 2.66 10.99
CA LEU A 145 1.41 1.29 11.10
C LEU A 145 0.56 1.11 12.37
N SER A 146 0.88 1.83 13.45
CA SER A 146 0.10 1.76 14.70
C SER A 146 -1.26 2.45 14.62
N THR A 147 -1.44 3.40 13.69
CA THR A 147 -2.68 4.18 13.50
C THR A 147 -3.44 3.82 12.22
N THR A 148 -2.87 2.98 11.37
CA THR A 148 -3.52 2.40 10.19
C THR A 148 -3.74 0.91 10.43
N ASP A 149 -4.52 0.23 9.58
CA ASP A 149 -4.75 -1.21 9.67
C ASP A 149 -3.80 -1.97 8.74
N GLY A 150 -3.13 -1.29 7.80
CA GLY A 150 -2.08 -1.93 7.02
C GLY A 150 -1.44 -1.01 6.01
N LEU A 151 -0.30 -1.45 5.51
CA LEU A 151 0.50 -0.75 4.52
C LEU A 151 0.89 -1.74 3.41
N LEU A 152 0.53 -1.42 2.17
CA LEU A 152 0.76 -2.24 0.97
C LEU A 152 1.98 -1.71 0.22
N ILE A 153 3.11 -2.39 0.39
CA ILE A 153 4.38 -2.04 -0.27
C ILE A 153 5.18 -3.33 -0.49
N PRO A 154 6.07 -3.36 -1.50
CA PRO A 154 6.88 -4.53 -1.75
C PRO A 154 7.99 -4.72 -0.70
N HIS A 155 8.45 -5.96 -0.56
CA HIS A 155 9.64 -6.26 0.22
C HIS A 155 10.88 -5.48 -0.26
N GLY A 156 11.82 -5.23 0.65
CA GLY A 156 13.07 -4.51 0.37
C GLY A 156 13.03 -3.01 0.60
N ILE A 157 11.85 -2.45 0.92
CA ILE A 157 11.71 -1.03 1.28
C ILE A 157 11.60 -0.84 2.82
N ILE A 158 10.91 -1.74 3.52
CA ILE A 158 10.82 -1.75 4.99
C ILE A 158 11.12 -3.14 5.55
N SER A 159 11.44 -3.18 6.85
CA SER A 159 11.76 -4.39 7.61
C SER A 159 11.15 -4.31 9.03
N ASP A 160 11.29 -5.40 9.80
CA ASP A 160 11.02 -5.45 11.25
C ASP A 160 9.55 -5.33 11.69
N PHE A 161 8.62 -5.41 10.73
CA PHE A 161 7.19 -5.52 10.99
C PHE A 161 6.63 -6.84 10.48
N PRO A 162 5.61 -7.41 11.15
CA PRO A 162 4.85 -8.51 10.60
C PRO A 162 4.28 -8.18 9.21
N ALA A 163 4.31 -9.16 8.32
CA ALA A 163 3.80 -9.04 6.97
C ALA A 163 3.18 -10.35 6.48
N THR A 164 2.31 -10.24 5.48
CA THR A 164 1.81 -11.37 4.71
C THR A 164 2.00 -11.05 3.24
N GLU A 165 2.53 -12.02 2.50
CA GLU A 165 2.76 -11.91 1.07
C GLU A 165 1.42 -11.88 0.35
N LEU A 166 1.28 -10.96 -0.61
CA LEU A 166 0.06 -10.82 -1.39
C LEU A 166 0.26 -11.44 -2.78
N TYR A 167 1.12 -10.87 -3.60
CA TYR A 167 1.36 -11.31 -4.98
C TYR A 167 2.72 -10.84 -5.49
N GLN A 168 3.17 -11.46 -6.58
CA GLN A 168 4.35 -11.04 -7.31
C GLN A 168 3.95 -10.27 -8.58
N ASP A 169 4.81 -9.34 -8.98
CA ASP A 169 4.70 -8.65 -10.26
C ASP A 169 6.11 -8.39 -10.83
N GLN A 170 6.21 -8.01 -12.09
CA GLN A 170 7.44 -7.66 -12.77
C GLN A 170 7.38 -6.27 -13.39
N TRP A 171 8.54 -5.74 -13.74
CA TRP A 171 8.66 -4.41 -14.33
C TRP A 171 8.67 -4.48 -15.85
N VAL A 172 7.88 -3.63 -16.47
CA VAL A 172 7.77 -3.46 -17.92
C VAL A 172 7.88 -1.99 -18.30
N PHE A 173 8.19 -1.74 -19.57
CA PHE A 173 8.26 -0.39 -20.11
C PHE A 173 7.00 -0.06 -20.90
N LEU A 174 6.48 1.14 -20.70
CA LEU A 174 5.51 1.78 -21.59
C LEU A 174 6.25 2.62 -22.61
N VAL A 175 5.83 2.48 -23.87
CA VAL A 175 6.32 3.27 -25.00
C VAL A 175 5.10 3.74 -25.80
N ALA A 176 5.13 4.95 -26.36
CA ALA A 176 4.04 5.37 -27.24
C ALA A 176 3.88 4.42 -28.44
N GLU A 177 2.64 4.17 -28.86
CA GLU A 177 2.37 3.30 -30.01
C GLU A 177 3.02 3.83 -31.30
N ASP A 178 3.02 5.15 -31.46
CA ASP A 178 3.61 5.89 -32.57
C ASP A 178 5.07 6.32 -32.34
N ASN A 179 5.76 5.76 -31.32
CA ASN A 179 7.14 6.13 -31.04
C ASN A 179 8.06 5.81 -32.24
N PRO A 180 8.71 6.82 -32.85
CA PRO A 180 9.46 6.64 -34.10
C PRO A 180 10.82 5.97 -33.91
N GLU A 181 11.29 5.79 -32.68
CA GLU A 181 12.64 5.29 -32.39
C GLU A 181 12.68 3.90 -31.80
N VAL A 182 11.55 3.41 -31.28
CA VAL A 182 11.48 2.09 -30.66
C VAL A 182 10.79 1.12 -31.61
N GLY A 183 11.55 0.14 -32.09
CA GLY A 183 11.06 -0.94 -32.94
C GLY A 183 10.23 -1.97 -32.17
N GLU A 184 10.44 -3.25 -32.46
CA GLU A 184 9.70 -4.37 -31.84
C GLU A 184 10.13 -4.65 -30.39
N SER A 185 11.34 -4.24 -30.01
CA SER A 185 11.90 -4.46 -28.67
C SER A 185 12.68 -3.23 -28.21
N LEU A 186 12.62 -2.95 -26.90
CA LEU A 186 13.46 -1.95 -26.27
C LEU A 186 14.87 -2.51 -26.07
N THR A 187 15.90 -1.67 -26.22
CA THR A 187 17.30 -2.02 -25.97
C THR A 187 17.88 -1.22 -24.81
N ARG A 188 19.05 -1.61 -24.30
CA ARG A 188 19.71 -0.84 -23.22
C ARG A 188 20.15 0.55 -23.66
N ASP A 189 20.49 0.74 -24.95
CA ASP A 189 20.84 2.06 -25.50
C ASP A 189 19.62 2.98 -25.55
N ASP A 190 18.43 2.43 -25.82
CA ASP A 190 17.19 3.20 -25.78
C ASP A 190 16.93 3.78 -24.39
N LEU A 191 17.26 3.03 -23.32
CA LEU A 191 17.07 3.47 -21.95
C LEU A 191 17.91 4.69 -21.56
N THR A 192 19.10 4.85 -22.15
CA THR A 192 19.99 5.99 -21.89
C THR A 192 19.67 7.18 -22.80
N ARG A 193 19.18 6.91 -24.01
CA ARG A 193 18.93 7.92 -25.05
C ARG A 193 17.53 8.55 -24.96
N LEU A 194 16.50 7.75 -24.67
CA LEU A 194 15.11 8.21 -24.67
C LEU A 194 14.79 9.02 -23.41
N PRO A 195 13.90 10.02 -23.50
CA PRO A 195 13.42 10.75 -22.34
C PRO A 195 12.47 9.89 -21.48
N TRP A 196 12.46 10.13 -20.17
CA TRP A 196 11.67 9.35 -19.22
C TRP A 196 10.53 10.17 -18.63
N VAL A 197 9.39 9.50 -18.44
CA VAL A 197 8.41 9.86 -17.41
C VAL A 197 8.66 8.96 -16.21
N THR A 198 8.88 9.54 -15.03
CA THR A 198 9.15 8.77 -13.81
C THR A 198 8.11 9.02 -12.73
N TYR A 199 7.91 8.02 -11.88
CA TYR A 199 7.19 8.19 -10.63
C TYR A 199 8.11 8.87 -9.60
N GLN A 200 7.69 10.00 -9.03
CA GLN A 200 8.50 10.94 -8.24
C GLN A 200 9.01 10.36 -6.91
N ARG A 201 8.57 9.16 -6.51
CA ARG A 201 8.96 8.49 -5.26
C ARG A 201 10.08 7.46 -5.45
N THR A 202 10.65 7.35 -6.65
CA THR A 202 11.51 6.22 -7.01
C THR A 202 13.01 6.43 -6.76
N TYR A 203 13.39 7.29 -5.81
CA TYR A 203 14.79 7.32 -5.37
C TYR A 203 15.17 6.11 -4.48
N ASP A 204 14.18 5.30 -4.04
CA ASP A 204 14.41 4.15 -3.16
C ASP A 204 13.79 2.81 -3.59
N ALA A 205 13.07 2.73 -4.72
CA ALA A 205 12.57 1.43 -5.17
C ALA A 205 13.72 0.57 -5.74
N PRO A 206 13.78 -0.74 -5.44
CA PRO A 206 14.85 -1.64 -5.90
C PRO A 206 15.13 -1.57 -7.41
N ALA A 207 14.10 -1.37 -8.24
CA ALA A 207 14.24 -1.30 -9.70
C ALA A 207 15.04 -0.09 -10.20
N VAL A 208 14.91 1.09 -9.57
CA VAL A 208 15.71 2.27 -9.96
C VAL A 208 17.15 2.15 -9.46
N ARG A 209 17.34 1.56 -8.27
CA ARG A 209 18.69 1.20 -7.81
C ARG A 209 19.36 0.24 -8.80
N GLN A 210 18.61 -0.72 -9.33
CA GLN A 210 19.08 -1.63 -10.36
C GLN A 210 19.48 -0.92 -11.65
N LEU A 211 18.69 0.06 -12.12
CA LEU A 211 19.07 0.90 -13.27
C LEU A 211 20.42 1.59 -13.05
N GLY A 212 20.62 2.19 -11.88
CA GLY A 212 21.89 2.81 -11.50
C GLY A 212 23.06 1.82 -11.46
N MET A 213 22.85 0.61 -10.90
CA MET A 213 23.87 -0.46 -10.89
C MET A 213 24.23 -0.95 -12.31
N LEU A 214 23.29 -0.84 -13.26
CA LEU A 214 23.52 -1.16 -14.67
C LEU A 214 24.14 0.00 -15.46
N GLY A 215 24.43 1.14 -14.81
CA GLY A 215 24.98 2.34 -15.44
C GLY A 215 23.97 3.11 -16.31
N ILE A 216 22.67 2.86 -16.11
CA ILE A 216 21.60 3.55 -16.82
C ILE A 216 21.16 4.73 -15.96
N GLU A 217 21.40 5.95 -16.46
CA GLU A 217 20.91 7.19 -15.86
C GLU A 217 19.70 7.72 -16.64
N PRO A 218 18.48 7.60 -16.11
CA PRO A 218 17.27 8.08 -16.79
C PRO A 218 17.32 9.58 -17.10
N ARG A 219 17.13 9.95 -18.37
CA ARG A 219 16.91 11.34 -18.77
C ARG A 219 15.47 11.75 -18.45
N VAL A 220 15.20 12.12 -17.20
CA VAL A 220 13.84 12.48 -16.73
C VAL A 220 13.38 13.81 -17.33
N GLU A 221 12.28 13.79 -18.09
CA GLU A 221 11.60 15.00 -18.58
C GLU A 221 10.33 15.34 -17.79
N VAL A 222 9.68 14.33 -17.22
CA VAL A 222 8.45 14.49 -16.44
C VAL A 222 8.51 13.58 -15.22
N SER A 223 8.09 14.11 -14.06
CA SER A 223 7.86 13.32 -12.85
C SER A 223 6.40 13.44 -12.41
N ALA A 224 5.81 12.34 -11.97
CA ALA A 224 4.43 12.29 -11.47
C ALA A 224 4.33 11.49 -10.16
N ASP A 225 3.32 11.75 -9.33
CA ASP A 225 3.07 11.08 -8.05
C ASP A 225 1.99 9.98 -8.15
N SER A 226 1.75 9.49 -9.38
CA SER A 226 0.76 8.47 -9.67
C SER A 226 1.26 7.59 -10.83
N PHE A 227 1.17 6.27 -10.67
CA PHE A 227 1.48 5.34 -11.77
C PHE A 227 0.37 5.35 -12.84
N THR A 228 -0.88 5.54 -12.43
CA THR A 228 -2.04 5.48 -13.33
C THR A 228 -2.06 6.59 -14.38
N VAL A 229 -1.34 7.70 -14.17
CA VAL A 229 -1.22 8.79 -15.16
C VAL A 229 -0.09 8.59 -16.18
N LEU A 230 0.84 7.67 -15.94
CA LEU A 230 2.03 7.48 -16.79
C LEU A 230 1.72 7.15 -18.26
N PRO A 231 0.72 6.29 -18.59
CA PRO A 231 0.38 6.02 -20.00
C PRO A 231 0.05 7.28 -20.80
N PHE A 232 -0.68 8.24 -20.21
CA PHE A 232 -1.04 9.49 -20.86
C PHE A 232 0.15 10.43 -21.04
N LEU A 233 1.13 10.37 -20.15
CA LEU A 233 2.38 11.13 -20.25
C LEU A 233 3.34 10.50 -21.26
N VAL A 234 3.20 9.21 -21.56
CA VAL A 234 3.99 8.53 -22.60
C VAL A 234 3.38 8.75 -23.99
N ALA A 235 2.07 8.59 -24.12
CA ALA A 235 1.34 8.66 -25.38
C ALA A 235 1.66 9.91 -26.23
N GLY A 236 1.84 9.71 -27.55
CA GLY A 236 2.14 10.78 -28.51
C GLY A 236 3.51 11.43 -28.34
N THR A 237 4.43 10.79 -27.60
CA THR A 237 5.78 11.31 -27.37
C THR A 237 6.85 10.24 -27.55
N ARG A 238 8.11 10.67 -27.52
CA ARG A 238 9.29 9.78 -27.51
C ARG A 238 9.61 9.22 -26.13
N ARG A 239 8.80 9.56 -25.11
CA ARG A 239 9.10 9.20 -23.72
C ARG A 239 8.85 7.73 -23.47
N ILE A 240 9.55 7.20 -22.47
CA ILE A 240 9.33 5.87 -21.92
C ILE A 240 9.02 5.97 -20.43
N ALA A 241 8.31 4.97 -19.88
CA ALA A 241 8.06 4.88 -18.45
C ALA A 241 8.25 3.44 -17.98
N LEU A 242 8.82 3.26 -16.79
CA LEU A 242 8.93 1.95 -16.13
C LEU A 242 7.75 1.78 -15.17
N VAL A 243 6.97 0.71 -15.36
CA VAL A 243 5.75 0.42 -14.59
C VAL A 243 5.66 -1.07 -14.27
N GLN A 244 4.72 -1.43 -13.40
CA GLN A 244 4.41 -2.82 -13.06
C GLN A 244 3.52 -3.45 -14.14
N GLN A 245 3.72 -4.74 -14.45
CA GLN A 245 3.02 -5.40 -15.54
C GLN A 245 1.52 -5.48 -15.30
N LEU A 246 1.08 -5.85 -14.10
CA LEU A 246 -0.36 -5.96 -13.78
C LEU A 246 -1.09 -4.63 -14.03
N LEU A 247 -0.41 -3.50 -13.77
CA LEU A 247 -0.96 -2.19 -14.07
C LEU A 247 -0.99 -1.90 -15.57
N ALA A 248 0.11 -2.18 -16.27
CA ALA A 248 0.23 -1.97 -17.71
C ALA A 248 -0.84 -2.75 -18.47
N GLU A 249 -1.18 -3.96 -18.03
CA GLU A 249 -2.23 -4.77 -18.60
C GLU A 249 -3.62 -4.19 -18.33
N ARG A 250 -3.91 -3.76 -17.09
CA ARG A 250 -5.18 -3.10 -16.76
C ARG A 250 -5.40 -1.77 -17.48
N LEU A 251 -4.32 -1.08 -17.86
CA LEU A 251 -4.39 0.23 -18.51
C LEU A 251 -4.10 0.19 -20.02
N ARG A 252 -3.96 -1.01 -20.62
CA ARG A 252 -3.56 -1.17 -22.02
C ARG A 252 -4.45 -0.38 -22.99
N ASP A 253 -5.76 -0.39 -22.76
CA ASP A 253 -6.75 0.24 -23.65
C ASP A 253 -7.07 1.70 -23.27
N VAL A 254 -6.38 2.26 -22.28
CA VAL A 254 -6.66 3.59 -21.73
C VAL A 254 -5.87 4.69 -22.45
N ALA A 255 -4.74 4.36 -23.08
CA ALA A 255 -3.92 5.27 -23.87
C ALA A 255 -3.19 4.50 -25.00
N PRO A 256 -2.83 5.15 -26.13
CA PRO A 256 -2.13 4.49 -27.24
C PRO A 256 -0.65 4.24 -26.89
N VAL A 257 -0.40 3.20 -26.10
CA VAL A 257 0.92 2.78 -25.64
C VAL A 257 1.13 1.28 -25.87
N ARG A 258 2.38 0.90 -26.09
CA ARG A 258 2.83 -0.49 -26.16
C ARG A 258 3.53 -0.87 -24.87
N VAL A 259 3.26 -2.07 -24.38
CA VAL A 259 3.95 -2.69 -23.23
C VAL A 259 5.15 -3.48 -23.76
N MET A 260 6.33 -3.18 -23.24
CA MET A 260 7.61 -3.74 -23.68
C MET A 260 8.35 -4.38 -22.51
N LYS A 261 8.95 -5.56 -22.72
CA LYS A 261 9.81 -6.17 -21.70
C LYS A 261 11.06 -5.31 -21.48
N ALA A 262 11.58 -5.33 -20.24
CA ALA A 262 12.86 -4.72 -19.93
C ALA A 262 14.01 -5.41 -20.69
N PRO A 263 14.99 -4.66 -21.24
CA PRO A 263 16.18 -5.20 -21.90
C PRO A 263 17.26 -5.73 -20.92
N TYR A 264 16.83 -6.16 -19.75
CA TYR A 264 17.63 -6.70 -18.67
C TYR A 264 16.72 -7.52 -17.75
N GLU A 265 17.33 -8.41 -16.96
CA GLU A 265 16.60 -9.20 -15.97
C GLU A 265 16.18 -8.31 -14.79
N THR A 266 14.89 -8.03 -14.67
CA THR A 266 14.35 -7.17 -13.60
C THR A 266 14.19 -7.96 -12.31
N VAL A 267 14.52 -7.34 -11.17
CA VAL A 267 14.13 -7.90 -9.87
C VAL A 267 12.61 -7.81 -9.74
N PRO A 268 11.90 -8.94 -9.50
CA PRO A 268 10.45 -8.93 -9.35
C PRO A 268 10.03 -8.15 -8.10
N LEU A 269 8.82 -7.59 -8.14
CA LEU A 269 8.16 -7.03 -6.98
C LEU A 269 7.48 -8.16 -6.21
N GLN A 270 7.70 -8.23 -4.90
CA GLN A 270 6.88 -9.06 -4.00
C GLN A 270 6.05 -8.11 -3.14
N GLU A 271 4.81 -7.87 -3.52
CA GLU A 271 3.87 -7.04 -2.77
C GLU A 271 3.42 -7.76 -1.49
N ALA A 272 3.35 -7.00 -0.41
CA ALA A 272 3.01 -7.50 0.92
C ALA A 272 2.14 -6.50 1.69
N LEU A 273 1.29 -7.05 2.57
CA LEU A 273 0.54 -6.28 3.55
C LEU A 273 1.33 -6.30 4.87
N TRP A 274 1.80 -5.12 5.29
CA TRP A 274 2.53 -4.92 6.53
C TRP A 274 1.63 -4.33 7.62
N TRP A 275 1.81 -4.74 8.88
CA TRP A 275 1.04 -4.19 10.01
C TRP A 275 1.90 -4.03 11.27
N HIS A 276 1.42 -3.18 12.19
CA HIS A 276 2.05 -3.05 13.50
C HIS A 276 1.66 -4.21 14.43
N PRO A 277 2.57 -4.76 15.27
CA PRO A 277 2.26 -5.86 16.20
C PRO A 277 1.06 -5.65 17.14
N VAL A 278 0.64 -4.40 17.33
CA VAL A 278 -0.59 -4.05 18.08
C VAL A 278 -1.84 -4.72 17.50
N HIS A 279 -1.84 -4.99 16.19
CA HIS A 279 -2.97 -5.61 15.48
C HIS A 279 -2.91 -7.13 15.44
N THR A 280 -1.81 -7.75 15.87
CA THR A 280 -1.57 -9.19 15.68
C THR A 280 -2.69 -10.07 16.24
N HIS A 281 -3.24 -9.67 17.38
CA HIS A 281 -4.26 -10.44 18.11
C HIS A 281 -5.69 -9.90 17.93
N ASP A 282 -5.89 -8.87 17.11
CA ASP A 282 -7.21 -8.31 16.84
C ASP A 282 -7.96 -9.20 15.84
N ALA A 283 -9.07 -9.83 16.28
CA ALA A 283 -9.85 -10.79 15.50
C ALA A 283 -10.31 -10.26 14.13
N ALA A 284 -10.74 -9.00 14.07
CA ALA A 284 -11.16 -8.36 12.82
C ALA A 284 -9.97 -8.13 11.88
N HIS A 285 -8.82 -7.77 12.45
CA HIS A 285 -7.57 -7.65 11.69
C HIS A 285 -7.06 -9.00 11.20
N ILE A 286 -7.21 -10.08 11.99
CA ILE A 286 -6.91 -11.46 11.55
C ILE A 286 -7.70 -11.79 10.29
N TRP A 287 -9.02 -11.56 10.31
CA TRP A 287 -9.85 -11.79 9.15
C TRP A 287 -9.44 -10.92 7.95
N LEU A 288 -9.08 -9.65 8.16
CA LEU A 288 -8.62 -8.78 7.09
C LEU A 288 -7.35 -9.33 6.43
N ARG A 289 -6.34 -9.75 7.20
CA ARG A 289 -5.07 -10.27 6.65
C ARG A 289 -5.26 -11.61 5.95
N GLU A 290 -6.12 -12.49 6.47
CA GLU A 290 -6.44 -13.77 5.82
C GLU A 290 -7.20 -13.55 4.50
N THR A 291 -8.14 -12.61 4.49
CA THR A 291 -8.85 -12.19 3.27
C THR A 291 -7.89 -11.57 2.27
N ALA A 292 -6.99 -10.68 2.73
CA ALA A 292 -5.97 -10.06 1.90
C ALA A 292 -5.03 -11.10 1.27
N ALA A 293 -4.54 -12.07 2.06
CA ALA A 293 -3.67 -13.14 1.55
C ALA A 293 -4.37 -14.00 0.49
N ARG A 294 -5.63 -14.38 0.74
CA ARG A 294 -6.45 -15.13 -0.23
C ARG A 294 -6.69 -14.35 -1.52
N VAL A 295 -7.02 -13.07 -1.42
CA VAL A 295 -7.20 -12.19 -2.60
C VAL A 295 -5.89 -12.01 -3.36
N GLY A 296 -4.77 -11.82 -2.65
CA GLY A 296 -3.45 -11.67 -3.24
C GLY A 296 -3.05 -12.90 -4.06
N ALA A 297 -3.24 -14.10 -3.50
CA ALA A 297 -2.98 -15.34 -4.20
C ALA A 297 -3.78 -15.46 -5.51
N ALA A 298 -5.04 -14.99 -5.54
CA ALA A 298 -5.86 -15.00 -6.74
C ALA A 298 -5.40 -13.98 -7.80
N VAL A 299 -4.94 -12.79 -7.38
CA VAL A 299 -4.34 -11.80 -8.29
C VAL A 299 -3.12 -12.37 -9.00
N GLY A 300 -2.23 -13.05 -8.26
CA GLY A 300 -1.05 -13.70 -8.83
C GLY A 300 -1.36 -14.91 -9.72
N ALA A 301 -2.49 -15.60 -9.50
CA ALA A 301 -2.88 -16.79 -10.27
C ALA A 301 -3.56 -16.47 -11.61
N SER A 302 -4.24 -15.32 -11.75
CA SER A 302 -5.04 -15.00 -12.94
C SER A 302 -4.24 -14.86 -14.25
N GLU A 303 -2.91 -14.88 -14.18
CA GLU A 303 -2.00 -14.81 -15.34
C GLU A 303 -1.26 -16.13 -15.63
N GLY A 304 -1.53 -17.20 -14.87
CA GLY A 304 -1.02 -18.55 -15.18
C GLY A 304 -1.77 -19.25 -16.31
N GLU A 305 -2.93 -18.73 -16.72
CA GLU A 305 -3.81 -19.36 -17.69
C GLU A 305 -4.10 -18.38 -18.84
N PRO A 306 -3.61 -18.64 -20.07
CA PRO A 306 -3.89 -17.75 -21.19
C PRO A 306 -5.40 -17.76 -21.46
N ASP A 307 -6.02 -16.58 -21.32
CA ASP A 307 -7.46 -16.36 -21.50
C ASP A 307 -7.92 -16.91 -22.87
N ALA A 308 -8.55 -18.08 -22.84
CA ALA A 308 -9.19 -18.73 -23.98
C ALA A 308 -10.52 -18.04 -24.34
N ARG A 309 -10.55 -16.72 -24.34
CA ARG A 309 -11.66 -15.90 -24.82
C ARG A 309 -11.26 -15.11 -26.06
N THR A 310 -10.72 -15.83 -27.04
CA THR A 310 -10.84 -15.43 -28.45
C THR A 310 -12.17 -15.99 -28.96
N GLY A 311 -13.14 -15.10 -29.23
CA GLY A 311 -14.49 -15.50 -29.67
C GLY A 311 -14.48 -16.24 -31.01
N PRO A 312 -15.49 -17.08 -31.29
CA PRO A 312 -15.60 -17.69 -32.61
C PRO A 312 -16.24 -16.68 -33.57
N GLY A 313 -15.45 -16.31 -34.58
CA GLY A 313 -15.94 -15.66 -35.79
C GLY A 313 -16.98 -16.54 -36.50
N ALA A 314 -17.98 -15.88 -37.06
CA ALA A 314 -18.97 -16.49 -37.92
C ALA A 314 -18.31 -17.11 -39.17
N ALA A 315 -18.49 -18.40 -39.38
CA ALA A 315 -18.42 -19.03 -40.70
C ALA A 315 -19.23 -20.35 -40.74
N ALA A 316 -20.31 -20.29 -41.51
CA ALA A 316 -20.85 -21.30 -42.41
C ALA A 316 -21.16 -22.74 -41.92
N VAL A 317 -22.45 -23.02 -42.03
CA VAL A 317 -23.15 -24.31 -42.12
C VAL A 317 -22.51 -25.25 -43.17
N SER A 318 -22.24 -26.50 -42.80
CA SER A 318 -22.51 -27.66 -43.65
C SER A 318 -22.61 -28.95 -42.82
N ASP A 319 -23.83 -29.50 -42.88
CA ASP A 319 -24.30 -30.88 -42.76
C ASP A 319 -23.27 -32.03 -42.68
N GLY A 320 -23.58 -33.03 -41.85
CA GLY A 320 -22.89 -34.32 -41.84
C GLY A 320 -23.12 -35.12 -40.55
N ALA A 321 -24.17 -35.94 -40.56
CA ALA A 321 -24.51 -36.91 -39.51
C ALA A 321 -23.45 -38.02 -39.35
N GLU A 322 -23.26 -38.51 -38.12
CA GLU A 322 -23.31 -39.93 -37.70
C GLU A 322 -22.80 -40.09 -36.25
N ASP A 323 -23.62 -40.76 -35.44
CA ASP A 323 -23.38 -41.35 -34.12
C ASP A 323 -23.64 -42.87 -34.30
N PRO A 324 -23.35 -43.79 -33.36
CA PRO A 324 -22.56 -43.74 -32.12
C PRO A 324 -21.72 -45.04 -31.89
N GLU A 325 -21.24 -45.26 -30.65
CA GLU A 325 -20.75 -46.51 -29.98
C GLU A 325 -19.32 -46.35 -29.42
N GLY A 326 -18.96 -46.72 -28.19
CA GLY A 326 -19.59 -47.37 -27.03
C GLY A 326 -18.64 -47.18 -25.82
N ALA A 327 -19.12 -47.39 -24.58
CA ALA A 327 -18.63 -48.41 -23.63
C ALA A 327 -17.11 -48.30 -23.28
N GLU A 328 -16.64 -48.14 -22.05
CA GLU A 328 -16.97 -48.76 -20.76
C GLU A 328 -16.08 -48.12 -19.68
N ASP A 329 -16.61 -47.94 -18.46
CA ASP A 329 -15.84 -47.93 -17.21
C ASP A 329 -15.52 -49.39 -16.81
N PRO A 330 -14.45 -49.67 -16.04
CA PRO A 330 -14.70 -49.88 -14.61
C PRO A 330 -13.59 -49.46 -13.63
N GLU A 331 -14.08 -49.07 -12.45
CA GLU A 331 -13.63 -49.35 -11.07
C GLU A 331 -12.30 -50.08 -10.81
N GLY A 332 -11.61 -49.67 -9.74
CA GLY A 332 -10.81 -50.62 -8.96
C GLY A 332 -9.79 -50.07 -7.95
N ALA A 333 -10.20 -50.09 -6.67
CA ALA A 333 -9.41 -50.43 -5.45
C ALA A 333 -8.20 -49.55 -5.05
N MET A 334 -8.25 -48.87 -3.90
CA MET A 334 -8.03 -49.35 -2.51
C MET A 334 -6.56 -49.66 -2.15
N ASP A 335 -6.09 -48.85 -1.19
CA ASP A 335 -5.28 -49.17 -0.01
C ASP A 335 -3.90 -49.84 -0.14
N ALA A 336 -2.88 -49.14 0.38
CA ALA A 336 -1.82 -49.77 1.16
C ALA A 336 -1.18 -48.79 2.15
N GLU A 337 -1.13 -49.23 3.40
CA GLU A 337 -0.42 -48.71 4.56
C GLU A 337 1.10 -48.53 4.33
N GLY A 338 1.74 -47.69 5.15
CA GLY A 338 3.19 -47.66 5.28
C GLY A 338 3.69 -46.64 6.30
N ALA A 339 3.91 -47.10 7.53
CA ALA A 339 4.44 -46.35 8.66
C ALA A 339 5.95 -46.08 8.60
N MET A 340 6.42 -45.25 9.54
CA MET A 340 7.80 -45.12 10.07
C MET A 340 8.80 -44.40 9.14
N ASP A 341 9.78 -43.62 9.59
CA ASP A 341 10.26 -43.13 10.89
C ASP A 341 11.40 -42.12 10.53
N SER A 342 11.76 -41.26 11.48
CA SER A 342 13.13 -40.73 11.65
C SER A 342 13.77 -39.85 10.56
N ALA A 343 13.98 -38.56 10.89
CA ALA A 343 15.32 -37.96 11.13
C ALA A 343 15.36 -36.46 10.80
N ALA A 344 15.62 -35.64 11.82
CA ALA A 344 16.24 -34.34 11.64
C ALA A 344 17.73 -34.52 11.26
N PRO A 345 18.39 -33.47 10.72
CA PRO A 345 19.18 -32.69 11.66
C PRO A 345 19.15 -31.17 11.43
N ALA A 346 19.34 -30.47 12.55
CA ALA A 346 19.69 -29.08 12.64
C ALA A 346 21.05 -28.78 12.01
N ALA A 347 21.18 -27.62 11.37
CA ALA A 347 22.46 -26.97 11.12
C ALA A 347 22.36 -25.49 11.53
N SER A 348 23.22 -25.14 12.47
CA SER A 348 23.38 -23.82 13.08
C SER A 348 24.54 -23.05 12.41
N VAL A 349 24.33 -21.74 12.20
CA VAL A 349 25.29 -20.62 12.49
C VAL A 349 26.42 -20.43 11.43
N PRO A 350 26.92 -19.20 11.08
CA PRO A 350 27.14 -18.05 11.96
C PRO A 350 26.78 -16.61 11.51
N ALA A 351 26.59 -15.78 12.53
CA ALA A 351 26.69 -14.33 12.51
C ALA A 351 28.13 -13.84 12.28
N ALA A 352 28.27 -12.69 11.64
CA ALA A 352 29.53 -11.96 11.45
C ALA A 352 29.34 -10.46 11.81
N PRO A 353 30.43 -9.73 12.14
CA PRO A 353 30.45 -8.84 13.30
C PRO A 353 30.27 -7.35 12.99
N ALA A 354 29.90 -6.61 14.04
CA ALA A 354 29.92 -5.16 14.12
C ALA A 354 31.37 -4.62 14.07
N ALA A 355 31.59 -3.59 13.25
CA ALA A 355 32.81 -2.79 13.26
C ALA A 355 32.47 -1.34 13.62
N SER A 356 32.84 -0.96 14.84
CA SER A 356 32.95 0.42 15.29
C SER A 356 34.21 1.04 14.72
N ALA A 357 34.12 2.24 14.13
CA ALA A 357 35.27 3.10 13.91
C ALA A 357 34.83 4.57 14.04
N SER A 358 35.14 5.14 15.20
CA SER A 358 35.20 6.57 15.46
C SER A 358 36.34 7.20 14.66
N ALA A 359 36.09 8.35 14.04
CA ALA A 359 37.14 9.26 13.60
C ALA A 359 36.63 10.71 13.71
N GLU A 360 37.20 11.46 14.66
CA GLU A 360 37.10 12.92 14.76
C GLU A 360 37.77 13.61 13.55
N PRO A 361 37.32 14.80 13.15
CA PRO A 361 38.03 15.63 12.18
C PRO A 361 39.07 16.54 12.88
N PRO A 362 40.22 16.84 12.27
CA PRO A 362 41.13 17.85 12.80
C PRO A 362 40.67 19.25 12.40
N ALA A 363 40.71 20.15 13.37
CA ALA A 363 40.69 21.59 13.16
C ALA A 363 42.00 22.05 12.49
N SER A 364 41.88 22.94 11.50
CA SER A 364 42.98 23.76 10.99
C SER A 364 42.44 25.11 10.54
N ASP A 365 42.77 26.13 11.32
CA ASP A 365 42.85 27.53 10.93
C ASP A 365 43.75 27.72 9.70
N ALA A 366 43.33 28.57 8.76
CA ALA A 366 44.22 29.47 8.01
C ALA A 366 43.43 30.49 7.16
N ARG A 367 43.47 31.75 7.64
CA ARG A 367 43.31 33.05 6.95
C ARG A 367 41.93 33.58 6.59
#